data_AF-A0A843H9L3-F1
#
_entry.id   AF-A0A843H9L3-F1
#
_cell.length_a   1.000
_cell.length_b   1.000
_cell.length_c   1.000
_cell.angle_alpha   90.00
_cell.angle_beta   90.00
_cell.angle_gamma   90.00
#
_symmetry.space_group_name_H-M   'P 1'
#
loop_
_entity.id
_entity.type
_entity.pdbx_description
1 polymer ?
#
loop_
_entity_poly.entity_id
_entity_poly.type
_entity_poly.pdbx_seq_one_letter_code
_entity_poly.pdbx_strand_id
1 'polypeptide(L)'
;MKEINYKWKSSQNPKVHQRAINRVMRAINENVYNDDLWMGRFFVRQHAREVVMYDGELHMCVELRFYDHKTKRYSREFLTSNEIIIFGGSKVWSLMNDFIVEDLDVWRTENVREEKQDWRATSMEKTIKEATPLYSVWQ
;
A
#
# COMPACT_ATOMS: atom_id res chain seq x y z
N MET A 1 -12.36 17.56 -16.12
CA MET A 1 -11.63 17.26 -14.87
C MET A 1 -12.54 17.59 -13.69
N LYS A 2 -12.79 16.65 -12.77
CA LYS A 2 -13.55 16.95 -11.53
C LYS A 2 -12.62 17.65 -10.54
N GLU A 3 -13.07 18.76 -9.99
CA GLU A 3 -12.38 19.52 -8.96
C GLU A 3 -12.15 18.63 -7.73
N ILE A 4 -10.88 18.37 -7.38
CA ILE A 4 -10.55 17.58 -6.19
C ILE A 4 -10.73 18.51 -4.99
N ASN A 5 -11.78 18.26 -4.20
CA ASN A 5 -12.05 19.06 -3.00
C ASN A 5 -11.08 18.68 -1.87
N TYR A 6 -10.08 19.53 -1.61
CA TYR A 6 -9.04 19.34 -0.58
C TYR A 6 -9.51 19.66 0.85
N LYS A 7 -10.82 19.67 1.17
CA LYS A 7 -11.36 19.91 2.53
C LYS A 7 -10.75 19.02 3.64
N TRP A 8 -10.16 17.89 3.28
CA TRP A 8 -9.45 17.04 4.24
C TRP A 8 -8.12 17.65 4.71
N LYS A 9 -7.43 18.43 3.87
CA LYS A 9 -6.10 19.00 4.14
C LYS A 9 -6.14 20.01 5.28
N SER A 10 -7.19 20.83 5.34
CA SER A 10 -7.42 21.78 6.43
C SER A 10 -8.08 21.16 7.67
N SER A 11 -8.35 19.84 7.65
CA SER A 11 -8.99 19.19 8.78
C SER A 11 -7.96 18.85 9.86
N GLN A 12 -8.13 19.42 11.04
CA GLN A 12 -7.37 19.03 12.24
C GLN A 12 -7.87 17.72 12.86
N ASN A 13 -8.79 16.99 12.20
CA ASN A 13 -9.32 15.74 12.72
C ASN A 13 -8.56 14.54 12.13
N PRO A 14 -7.78 13.79 12.93
CA PRO A 14 -7.01 12.64 12.44
C PRO A 14 -7.89 11.57 11.76
N LYS A 15 -9.17 11.44 12.15
CA LYS A 15 -10.07 10.46 11.53
C LYS A 15 -10.39 10.81 10.07
N VAL A 16 -10.35 12.08 9.68
CA VAL A 16 -10.60 12.51 8.30
C VAL A 16 -9.45 12.04 7.40
N HIS A 17 -8.21 12.32 7.80
CA HIS A 17 -6.99 11.86 7.12
C HIS A 17 -6.94 10.34 7.03
N GLN A 18 -7.22 9.64 8.14
CA GLN A 18 -7.26 8.18 8.15
C GLN A 18 -8.26 7.59 7.16
N ARG A 19 -9.46 8.19 7.04
CA ARG A 19 -10.46 7.72 6.06
C ARG A 19 -10.00 7.96 4.62
N ALA A 20 -9.32 9.06 4.36
CA ALA A 20 -8.76 9.35 3.04
C ALA A 20 -7.68 8.33 2.67
N ILE A 21 -6.72 8.07 3.56
CA ILE A 21 -5.69 7.03 3.37
C ILE A 21 -6.33 5.66 3.13
N ASN A 22 -7.28 5.26 3.99
CA ASN A 22 -7.97 3.97 3.83
C ASN A 22 -8.69 3.85 2.49
N ARG A 23 -9.25 4.95 1.95
CA ARG A 23 -9.89 4.95 0.64
C ARG A 23 -8.87 4.71 -0.48
N VAL A 24 -7.69 5.32 -0.38
CA VAL A 24 -6.59 5.10 -1.33
C VAL A 24 -6.13 3.64 -1.30
N MET A 25 -5.90 3.07 -0.10
CA MET A 25 -5.48 1.67 0.02
C MET A 25 -6.53 0.70 -0.57
N ARG A 26 -7.82 0.95 -0.31
CA ARG A 26 -8.90 0.13 -0.88
C ARG A 26 -8.91 0.19 -2.41
N ALA A 27 -8.83 1.40 -2.98
CA ALA A 27 -8.84 1.56 -4.43
C ALA A 27 -7.65 0.82 -5.09
N ILE A 28 -6.46 0.91 -4.50
CA ILE A 28 -5.28 0.19 -4.99
C ILE A 28 -5.48 -1.32 -4.90
N ASN A 29 -5.91 -1.83 -3.75
CA ASN A 29 -6.14 -3.27 -3.56
C ASN A 29 -7.26 -3.79 -4.46
N GLU A 30 -8.33 -3.03 -4.67
CA GLU A 30 -9.41 -3.37 -5.61
C GLU A 30 -8.89 -3.44 -7.05
N ASN A 31 -8.01 -2.52 -7.45
CA ASN A 31 -7.39 -2.57 -8.78
C ASN A 31 -6.54 -3.82 -8.95
N VAL A 32 -5.68 -4.16 -7.98
CA VAL A 32 -4.84 -5.38 -8.05
C VAL A 32 -5.69 -6.65 -7.94
N TYR A 33 -6.76 -6.62 -7.17
CA TYR A 33 -7.68 -7.75 -7.07
C TYR A 33 -8.33 -8.06 -8.42
N ASN A 34 -8.75 -7.02 -9.15
CA ASN A 34 -9.47 -7.17 -10.41
C ASN A 34 -8.57 -7.25 -11.65
N ASP A 35 -7.25 -7.11 -11.51
CA ASP A 35 -6.35 -7.16 -12.66
C ASP A 35 -6.07 -8.60 -13.14
N ASP A 36 -5.77 -8.75 -14.43
CA ASP A 36 -5.55 -10.04 -15.10
C ASP A 36 -4.10 -10.54 -15.03
N LEU A 37 -3.18 -9.74 -14.51
CA LEU A 37 -1.76 -10.07 -14.40
C LEU A 37 -1.45 -10.68 -13.03
N TRP A 38 -1.83 -9.98 -11.97
CA TRP A 38 -1.55 -10.35 -10.59
C TRP A 38 -2.73 -11.03 -9.90
N MET A 39 -3.96 -10.80 -10.35
CA MET A 39 -5.17 -11.48 -9.86
C MET A 39 -5.25 -11.52 -8.33
N GLY A 40 -5.01 -10.37 -7.70
CA GLY A 40 -5.02 -10.23 -6.24
C GLY A 40 -3.79 -10.75 -5.51
N ARG A 41 -2.67 -11.08 -6.19
CA ARG A 41 -1.43 -11.56 -5.55
C ARG A 41 -0.86 -10.56 -4.54
N PHE A 42 -0.90 -9.28 -4.88
CA PHE A 42 -0.29 -8.22 -4.09
C PHE A 42 -1.35 -7.36 -3.42
N PHE A 43 -1.02 -6.83 -2.25
CA PHE A 43 -1.87 -5.86 -1.56
C PHE A 43 -1.05 -4.96 -0.65
N VAL A 44 -1.60 -3.77 -0.38
CA VAL A 44 -1.04 -2.80 0.58
C VAL A 44 -1.93 -2.69 1.81
N ARG A 45 -1.30 -2.60 2.98
CA ARG A 45 -1.98 -2.36 4.27
C ARG A 45 -1.25 -1.28 5.06
N GLN A 46 -2.01 -0.38 5.65
CA GLN A 46 -1.47 0.48 6.70
C GLN A 46 -1.24 -0.35 7.97
N HIS A 47 -0.01 -0.36 8.47
CA HIS A 47 0.37 -1.09 9.67
C HIS A 47 0.30 -0.21 10.93
N ALA A 48 0.93 0.96 10.87
CA ALA A 48 1.01 1.89 11.99
C ALA A 48 0.77 3.32 11.51
N ARG A 49 0.55 4.22 12.46
CA ARG A 49 0.48 5.66 12.22
C ARG A 49 0.96 6.45 13.41
N GLU A 50 1.46 7.64 13.11
CA GLU A 50 1.78 8.67 14.07
C GLU A 50 1.10 9.97 13.64
N VAL A 51 0.63 10.75 14.61
CA VAL A 51 -0.07 12.01 14.38
C VAL A 51 0.56 13.08 15.23
N VAL A 52 0.97 14.17 14.60
CA VAL A 52 1.58 15.33 15.24
C VAL A 52 0.85 16.58 14.79
N MET A 53 0.61 17.50 15.72
CA MET A 53 0.17 18.85 15.41
C MET A 53 1.41 19.74 15.34
N TYR A 54 1.63 20.42 14.21
CA TYR A 54 2.73 21.35 14.01
C TYR A 54 2.20 22.62 13.37
N ASP A 55 2.48 23.78 13.99
CA ASP A 55 2.01 25.10 13.53
C ASP A 55 0.49 25.17 13.23
N GLY A 56 -0.32 24.49 14.04
CA GLY A 56 -1.78 24.44 13.85
C GLY A 56 -2.25 23.50 12.72
N GLU A 57 -1.33 22.87 11.99
CA GLU A 57 -1.62 21.85 10.97
C GLU A 57 -1.47 20.43 11.54
N LEU A 58 -2.31 19.52 11.04
CA LEU A 58 -2.22 18.11 11.40
C LEU A 58 -1.33 17.37 10.41
N HIS A 59 -0.24 16.81 10.91
CA HIS A 59 0.66 15.94 10.18
C HIS A 59 0.40 14.50 10.61
N MET A 60 0.18 13.62 9.63
CA MET A 60 0.05 12.19 9.86
C MET A 60 1.10 11.45 9.05
N CYS A 61 1.96 10.68 9.73
CA CYS A 61 2.88 9.72 9.13
C CYS A 61 2.28 8.33 9.27
N VAL A 62 2.38 7.50 8.23
CA VAL A 62 1.87 6.13 8.23
C VAL A 62 2.94 5.17 7.75
N GLU A 63 3.01 4.02 8.40
CA GLU A 63 3.75 2.87 7.88
C GLU A 63 2.81 2.08 6.97
N LEU A 64 3.19 1.97 5.70
CA LEU A 64 2.58 1.08 4.74
C LEU A 64 3.41 -0.18 4.60
N ARG A 65 2.74 -1.30 4.41
CA ARG A 65 3.35 -2.59 4.09
C ARG A 65 2.75 -3.13 2.80
N PHE A 66 3.60 -3.49 1.85
CA PHE A 66 3.23 -4.12 0.59
C PHE A 66 3.53 -5.60 0.70
N TYR A 67 2.53 -6.44 0.47
CA TYR A 67 2.60 -7.88 0.73
C TYR A 67 2.48 -8.67 -0.56
N ASP A 68 3.16 -9.82 -0.60
CA ASP A 68 3.00 -10.85 -1.62
C ASP A 68 2.38 -12.12 -1.02
N HIS A 69 1.21 -12.51 -1.53
CA HIS A 69 0.57 -13.75 -1.15
C HIS A 69 1.39 -15.01 -1.50
N LYS A 70 2.19 -14.99 -2.57
CA LYS A 70 2.99 -16.14 -3.03
C LYS A 70 4.19 -16.39 -2.12
N THR A 71 5.06 -15.39 -2.01
CA THR A 71 6.34 -15.54 -1.29
C THR A 71 6.23 -15.31 0.21
N LYS A 72 5.09 -14.79 0.70
CA LYS A 72 4.92 -14.34 2.08
C LYS A 72 6.00 -13.34 2.48
N ARG A 73 6.35 -12.43 1.56
CA ARG A 73 7.29 -11.34 1.80
C ARG A 73 6.57 -10.01 1.83
N TYR A 74 7.15 -9.04 2.54
CA TYR A 74 6.68 -7.65 2.49
C TYR A 74 7.80 -6.63 2.51
N SER A 75 7.58 -5.49 1.86
CA SER A 75 8.37 -4.26 2.02
C SER A 75 7.62 -3.26 2.92
N ARG A 76 8.36 -2.30 3.48
CA ARG A 76 7.81 -1.26 4.38
C ARG A 76 8.16 0.10 3.85
N GLU A 77 7.20 1.01 3.87
CA GLU A 77 7.39 2.40 3.47
C GLU A 77 6.75 3.33 4.49
N PHE A 78 7.41 4.47 4.74
CA PHE A 78 6.91 5.51 5.63
C PHE A 78 6.52 6.71 4.80
N LEU A 79 5.24 7.07 4.84
CA LEU A 79 4.70 8.17 4.04
C LEU A 79 3.86 9.09 4.90
N THR A 80 3.87 10.37 4.56
CA THR A 80 2.90 11.32 5.09
C THR A 80 1.55 11.17 4.40
N SER A 81 0.48 11.56 5.10
CA SER A 81 -0.87 11.66 4.54
C SER A 81 -0.92 12.52 3.27
N ASN A 82 -0.10 13.57 3.19
CA ASN A 82 0.01 14.41 2.00
C ASN A 82 0.59 13.64 0.81
N GLU A 83 1.69 12.90 0.99
CA GLU A 83 2.28 12.07 -0.07
C GLU A 83 1.32 11.02 -0.62
N ILE A 84 0.46 10.47 0.25
CA ILE A 84 -0.54 9.47 -0.14
C ILE A 84 -1.71 10.11 -0.90
N ILE A 85 -2.26 11.22 -0.38
CA ILE A 85 -3.56 11.73 -0.82
C ILE A 85 -3.43 12.75 -1.96
N ILE A 86 -2.41 13.63 -1.95
CA ILE A 86 -2.27 14.72 -2.95
C ILE A 86 -2.17 14.15 -4.36
N PHE A 87 -1.46 13.04 -4.52
CA PHE A 87 -1.28 12.39 -5.81
C PHE A 87 -2.28 11.24 -6.07
N GLY A 88 -3.38 11.20 -5.31
CA GLY A 88 -4.46 10.23 -5.51
C GLY A 88 -4.00 8.77 -5.41
N GLY A 89 -2.96 8.48 -4.62
CA GLY A 89 -2.38 7.15 -4.51
C GLY A 89 -1.35 6.77 -5.57
N SER A 90 -1.00 7.63 -6.54
CA SER A 90 -0.01 7.27 -7.56
C SER A 90 1.37 6.97 -6.96
N LYS A 91 1.77 7.68 -5.89
CA LYS A 91 3.00 7.38 -5.15
C LYS A 91 2.96 5.99 -4.53
N VAL A 92 1.83 5.59 -3.94
CA VAL A 92 1.65 4.26 -3.35
C VAL A 92 1.65 3.18 -4.43
N TRP A 93 1.03 3.45 -5.58
CA TRP A 93 1.08 2.56 -6.74
C TRP A 93 2.50 2.39 -7.28
N SER A 94 3.29 3.47 -7.36
CA SER A 94 4.70 3.41 -7.76
C SER A 94 5.50 2.52 -6.81
N LEU A 95 5.39 2.76 -5.50
CA LEU A 95 6.11 1.96 -4.49
C LEU A 95 5.71 0.48 -4.52
N MET A 96 4.44 0.19 -4.81
CA MET A 96 4.01 -1.20 -5.00
C MET A 96 4.63 -1.83 -6.25
N ASN A 97 4.75 -1.09 -7.36
CA ASN A 97 5.46 -1.61 -8.53
C ASN A 97 6.95 -1.80 -8.25
N ASP A 98 7.58 -0.88 -7.52
CA ASP A 98 8.99 -1.00 -7.13
C ASP A 98 9.18 -2.28 -6.27
N PHE A 99 8.30 -2.54 -5.30
CA PHE A 99 8.30 -3.79 -4.54
C PHE A 99 8.16 -5.04 -5.43
N ILE A 100 7.30 -4.99 -6.44
CA ILE A 100 7.06 -6.13 -7.34
C ILE A 100 8.26 -6.35 -8.28
N VAL A 101 8.79 -5.27 -8.85
CA VAL A 101 9.75 -5.31 -9.95
C VAL A 101 11.20 -5.31 -9.46
N GLU A 102 11.51 -4.51 -8.46
CA GLU A 102 12.89 -4.35 -7.98
C GLU A 102 13.15 -5.25 -6.78
N ASP A 103 12.24 -5.30 -5.79
CA ASP A 103 12.51 -6.08 -4.57
C ASP A 103 12.28 -7.59 -4.77
N LEU A 104 11.19 -7.97 -5.45
CA LEU A 104 10.87 -9.37 -5.74
C LEU A 104 11.45 -9.87 -7.06
N ASP A 105 11.80 -8.95 -7.98
CA ASP A 105 12.33 -9.25 -9.32
C ASP A 105 11.52 -10.33 -10.06
N VAL A 106 10.19 -10.21 -10.01
CA VAL A 106 9.27 -11.22 -10.55
C VAL A 106 9.43 -11.48 -12.04
N TRP A 107 9.95 -10.50 -12.80
CA TRP A 107 10.17 -10.65 -14.23
C TRP A 107 11.34 -11.56 -14.58
N ARG A 108 12.33 -11.66 -13.69
CA ARG A 108 13.49 -12.55 -13.90
C ARG A 108 13.33 -13.89 -13.18
N THR A 109 12.59 -13.89 -12.08
CA THR A 109 12.46 -15.07 -11.21
C THR A 109 11.28 -15.96 -11.56
N GLU A 110 10.29 -15.45 -12.31
CA GLU A 110 9.03 -16.15 -12.58
C GLU A 110 8.53 -15.91 -14.02
N ASN A 111 7.82 -16.88 -14.59
CA ASN A 111 7.04 -16.65 -15.81
C ASN A 111 5.59 -16.30 -15.46
N VAL A 112 5.39 -15.05 -15.03
CA VAL A 112 4.12 -14.53 -14.49
C VAL A 112 2.93 -14.74 -15.43
N ARG A 113 3.15 -14.80 -16.75
CA ARG A 113 2.06 -14.98 -17.73
C ARG A 113 1.59 -16.42 -17.87
N GLU A 114 2.48 -17.38 -17.63
CA GLU A 114 2.20 -18.81 -17.75
C GLU A 114 1.81 -19.42 -16.40
N GLU A 115 2.39 -18.94 -15.31
CA GLU A 115 2.13 -19.42 -13.94
C GLU A 115 1.03 -18.64 -13.21
N LYS A 116 0.04 -18.11 -13.95
CA LYS A 116 -1.04 -17.31 -13.36
C LYS A 116 -1.83 -18.14 -12.36
N GLN A 117 -1.86 -17.66 -11.12
CA GLN A 117 -2.67 -18.21 -10.06
C GLN A 117 -3.61 -17.12 -9.54
N ASP A 118 -4.88 -17.48 -9.35
CA ASP A 118 -5.87 -16.58 -8.75
C ASP A 118 -5.69 -16.55 -7.22
N TRP A 119 -5.31 -15.39 -6.68
CA TRP A 119 -5.09 -15.19 -5.25
C TRP A 119 -6.29 -14.59 -4.53
N ARG A 120 -7.39 -14.29 -5.24
CA ARG A 120 -8.58 -13.61 -4.71
C ARG A 120 -9.28 -14.35 -3.58
N ALA A 121 -9.15 -15.67 -3.52
CA ALA A 121 -9.67 -16.50 -2.43
C ALA A 121 -8.73 -16.54 -1.21
N THR A 122 -7.51 -16.01 -1.33
CA THR A 122 -6.51 -16.04 -0.27
C THR A 122 -6.80 -14.98 0.79
N SER A 123 -6.75 -15.38 2.05
CA SER A 123 -6.91 -14.43 3.16
C SER A 123 -5.68 -13.53 3.31
N MET A 124 -5.90 -12.20 3.24
CA MET A 124 -4.90 -11.19 3.58
C MET A 124 -4.36 -11.40 4.99
N GLU A 125 -5.24 -11.68 5.96
CA GLU A 125 -4.85 -11.80 7.36
C GLU A 125 -3.99 -13.03 7.64
N LYS A 126 -4.24 -14.15 6.93
CA LYS A 126 -3.34 -15.29 6.97
C LYS A 126 -1.95 -14.90 6.45
N THR A 127 -1.92 -14.16 5.36
CA THR A 127 -0.66 -13.73 4.74
C THR A 127 0.12 -12.77 5.61
N ILE A 128 -0.54 -11.80 6.24
CA ILE A 128 0.11 -10.86 7.17
C ILE A 128 0.78 -11.61 8.33
N LYS A 129 0.14 -12.66 8.87
CA LYS A 129 0.69 -13.46 9.97
C LYS A 129 1.91 -14.29 9.57
N GLU A 130 1.91 -14.81 8.35
CA GLU A 130 2.99 -15.66 7.82
C GLU A 130 4.11 -14.85 7.17
N ALA A 131 3.89 -13.55 6.93
CA ALA A 131 4.79 -12.74 6.12
C ALA A 131 6.05 -12.30 6.87
N THR A 132 7.17 -12.36 6.17
CA THR A 132 8.49 -11.90 6.65
C THR A 132 8.95 -10.66 5.88
N PRO A 133 9.67 -9.73 6.53
CA PRO A 133 10.16 -8.54 5.83
C PRO A 133 11.27 -8.92 4.84
N LEU A 134 11.27 -8.28 3.66
CA LEU A 134 12.34 -8.45 2.65
C LEU A 134 13.72 -8.08 3.19
N TYR A 135 13.77 -6.98 3.94
CA TYR A 135 14.98 -6.52 4.61
C TYR A 135 14.79 -6.70 6.12
N SER A 136 15.69 -7.48 6.74
CA SER A 136 15.86 -7.46 8.19
C SER A 136 16.49 -6.12 8.56
N VAL A 137 15.70 -5.20 9.13
CA VAL A 137 16.29 -4.04 9.83
C VAL A 137 17.09 -4.63 11.00
N TRP A 138 18.37 -4.24 11.08
CA TRP A 138 19.32 -4.61 12.12
C TRP A 138 18.67 -4.58 13.53
N GLN A 139 18.98 -5.61 14.32
CA GLN A 139 18.60 -5.76 15.73
C GLN A 139 19.14 -4.61 16.59
#